data_AF-A0A355IJL1-F1
#
_entry.id   AF-A0A355IJL1-F1
#
_cell.length_a   1.000
_cell.length_b   1.000
_cell.length_c   1.000
_cell.angle_alpha   90.00
_cell.angle_beta   90.00
_cell.angle_gamma   90.00
#
_symmetry.space_group_name_H-M   'P 1'
#
loop_
_entity.id
_entity.type
_entity.pdbx_description
1 polymer ?
#
loop_
_entity_poly.entity_id
_entity_poly.type
_entity_poly.pdbx_seq_one_letter_code
_entity_poly.pdbx_strand_id
1 'polypeptide(L)'
;GGEDKLYYYLGIPDIQDPNTLKRATYGGVDDPNSFRSLLYSRNRVAIEKIARLKDQKNRKQITEDFYKEEVKKIKNAKDGQVVIIKPSDESVYENLIDVLDEMAISSIGIYAVDDIKEGDLYLIKNLESGGEYAKEFEQ
;
A
#
# COMPACT_ATOMS: atom_id res chain seq x y z
N GLY A 1 12.60 -2.28 -0.67
CA GLY A 1 13.74 -3.10 -1.11
C GLY A 1 14.93 -2.20 -1.33
N GLY A 2 16.12 -2.76 -1.55
CA GLY A 2 17.25 -1.98 -2.06
C GLY A 2 16.95 -1.36 -3.41
N GLU A 3 17.70 -0.32 -3.78
CA GLU A 3 17.57 0.40 -5.05
C GLU A 3 16.15 0.93 -5.31
N ASP A 4 15.49 1.45 -4.27
CA ASP A 4 14.13 2.01 -4.33
C ASP A 4 13.05 1.05 -4.86
N LYS A 5 13.28 -0.26 -4.75
CA LYS A 5 12.31 -1.27 -5.21
C LYS A 5 11.13 -1.38 -4.24
N LEU A 6 9.91 -1.24 -4.79
CA LEU A 6 8.65 -1.52 -4.10
C LEU A 6 8.06 -2.85 -4.56
N TYR A 7 7.69 -3.68 -3.58
CA TYR A 7 7.04 -4.96 -3.79
C TYR A 7 5.70 -4.98 -3.07
N TYR A 8 4.71 -5.66 -3.65
CA TYR A 8 3.41 -5.85 -3.00
C TYR A 8 2.77 -7.19 -3.36
N TYR A 9 1.90 -7.66 -2.48
CA TYR A 9 0.91 -8.71 -2.73
C TYR A 9 -0.41 -8.32 -2.06
N LEU A 10 -1.49 -8.99 -2.43
CA LEU A 10 -2.82 -8.74 -1.88
C LEU A 10 -3.27 -9.94 -1.04
N GLY A 11 -3.64 -9.68 0.22
CA GLY A 11 -4.07 -10.74 1.13
C GLY A 11 -2.90 -11.59 1.63
N ILE A 12 -3.11 -12.90 1.72
CA ILE A 12 -2.08 -13.85 2.13
C ILE A 12 -1.36 -14.32 0.87
N PRO A 13 -0.01 -14.22 0.81
CA PRO A 13 0.73 -14.61 -0.37
C PRO A 13 0.72 -16.13 -0.53
N ASP A 14 0.54 -16.61 -1.76
CA ASP A 14 0.85 -17.99 -2.11
C ASP A 14 2.32 -18.07 -2.51
N ILE A 15 3.12 -18.78 -1.72
CA ILE A 15 4.56 -18.94 -1.92
C ILE A 15 4.87 -19.74 -3.19
N GLN A 16 3.94 -20.58 -3.65
CA GLN A 16 4.10 -21.41 -4.85
C GLN A 16 3.74 -20.65 -6.14
N ASP A 17 2.92 -19.60 -6.06
CA ASP A 17 2.59 -18.79 -7.24
C ASP A 17 3.64 -17.69 -7.45
N PRO A 18 4.46 -17.76 -8.52
CA PRO A 18 5.47 -16.75 -8.83
C PRO A 18 4.87 -15.37 -9.15
N ASN A 19 3.56 -15.27 -9.39
CA ASN A 19 2.87 -14.01 -9.67
C ASN A 19 2.25 -13.35 -8.43
N THR A 20 2.35 -13.99 -7.25
CA THR A 20 1.86 -13.46 -5.98
C THR A 20 2.49 -12.11 -5.67
N LEU A 21 3.82 -12.03 -5.75
CA LEU A 21 4.57 -10.82 -5.49
C LEU A 21 4.74 -10.01 -6.79
N LYS A 22 4.40 -8.74 -6.73
CA LYS A 22 4.49 -7.81 -7.86
C LYS A 22 5.36 -6.62 -7.53
N ARG A 23 5.91 -5.98 -8.56
CA ARG A 23 6.60 -4.69 -8.44
C ARG A 23 5.62 -3.53 -8.60
N ALA A 24 5.89 -2.45 -7.87
CA ALA A 24 5.23 -1.16 -8.05
C ALA A 24 6.30 -0.05 -8.17
N THR A 25 5.87 1.12 -8.61
CA THR A 25 6.68 2.34 -8.64
C THR A 25 6.21 3.34 -7.58
N TYR A 26 7.05 4.32 -7.25
CA TYR A 26 6.67 5.53 -6.48
C TYR A 26 5.96 6.59 -7.35
N GLY A 27 5.43 6.21 -8.52
CA GLY A 27 4.76 7.13 -9.44
C GLY A 27 3.48 7.75 -8.87
N GLY A 28 2.96 8.77 -9.56
CA GLY A 28 1.65 9.35 -9.26
C GLY A 28 0.47 8.46 -9.68
N VAL A 29 -0.76 8.97 -9.51
CA VAL A 29 -1.99 8.25 -9.92
C VAL A 29 -2.11 8.07 -11.44
N ASP A 30 -1.33 8.83 -12.21
CA ASP A 30 -1.28 8.74 -13.67
C ASP A 30 -0.41 7.57 -14.15
N ASP A 31 0.44 7.01 -13.27
CA ASP A 31 1.18 5.77 -13.53
C ASP A 31 0.34 4.58 -13.05
N PRO A 32 -0.16 3.72 -13.95
CA PRO A 32 -1.00 2.58 -13.57
C PRO A 32 -0.24 1.52 -12.75
N ASN A 33 1.09 1.53 -12.78
CA ASN A 33 1.94 0.62 -12.01
C ASN A 33 2.39 1.22 -10.66
N SER A 34 1.97 2.44 -10.34
CA SER A 34 2.34 3.06 -9.07
C SER A 34 1.59 2.47 -7.89
N PHE A 35 2.27 2.47 -6.76
CA PHE A 35 1.66 2.09 -5.49
C PHE A 35 0.48 3.01 -5.14
N ARG A 36 0.55 4.30 -5.46
CA ARG A 36 -0.56 5.24 -5.28
C ARG A 36 -1.80 4.83 -6.09
N SER A 37 -1.64 4.46 -7.36
CA SER A 37 -2.75 3.98 -8.20
C SER A 37 -3.38 2.71 -7.62
N LEU A 38 -2.55 1.79 -7.11
CA LEU A 38 -3.02 0.58 -6.45
C LEU A 38 -3.87 0.91 -5.20
N LEU A 39 -3.37 1.76 -4.31
CA LEU A 39 -4.11 2.18 -3.11
C LEU A 39 -5.41 2.89 -3.47
N TYR A 40 -5.36 3.82 -4.43
CA TYR A 40 -6.53 4.56 -4.90
C TYR A 40 -7.62 3.63 -5.42
N SER A 41 -7.25 2.68 -6.29
CA SER A 41 -8.20 1.76 -6.93
C SER A 41 -9.01 0.95 -5.90
N ARG A 42 -8.36 0.54 -4.81
CA ARG A 42 -8.95 -0.29 -3.75
C ARG A 42 -9.71 0.53 -2.71
N ASN A 43 -9.31 1.78 -2.47
CA ASN A 43 -9.94 2.66 -1.49
C ASN A 43 -10.85 3.73 -2.12
N ARG A 44 -11.22 3.56 -3.39
CA ARG A 44 -11.95 4.55 -4.20
C ARG A 44 -13.20 5.10 -3.51
N VAL A 45 -14.01 4.24 -2.92
CA VAL A 45 -15.26 4.64 -2.25
C VAL A 45 -14.99 5.56 -1.06
N ALA A 46 -13.97 5.26 -0.25
CA ALA A 46 -13.60 6.11 0.88
C ALA A 46 -13.07 7.46 0.41
N ILE A 47 -12.20 7.45 -0.61
CA ILE A 47 -11.61 8.66 -1.20
C ILE A 47 -12.70 9.57 -1.78
N GLU A 48 -13.66 9.02 -2.54
CA GLU A 48 -14.78 9.78 -3.10
C GLU A 48 -15.66 10.39 -2.01
N LYS A 49 -15.94 9.66 -0.92
CA LYS A 49 -16.69 10.20 0.23
C LYS A 49 -15.94 11.35 0.90
N ILE A 50 -14.63 11.19 1.14
CA ILE A 50 -13.78 12.24 1.72
C ILE A 50 -13.72 13.47 0.82
N ALA A 51 -13.62 13.28 -0.50
CA ALA A 51 -13.62 14.38 -1.47
C ALA A 51 -14.93 15.18 -1.41
N ARG A 52 -16.09 14.51 -1.31
CA ARG A 52 -17.40 15.17 -1.14
C ARG A 52 -17.49 15.95 0.17
N LEU A 53 -17.05 15.35 1.29
CA LEU A 53 -17.00 16.05 2.58
C LEU A 53 -16.09 17.28 2.52
N LYS A 54 -14.96 17.19 1.82
CA LYS A 54 -14.03 18.31 1.63
C LYS A 54 -14.69 19.45 0.84
N ASP A 55 -15.45 19.14 -0.22
CA ASP A 55 -16.22 20.13 -0.97
C ASP A 55 -17.30 20.79 -0.11
N GLN A 56 -18.08 20.00 0.65
CA GLN A 56 -19.09 20.53 1.58
C GLN A 56 -18.47 21.46 2.64
N LYS A 57 -17.32 21.09 3.19
CA LYS A 57 -16.55 21.93 4.13
C LYS A 57 -16.14 23.25 3.48
N ASN A 58 -15.56 23.18 2.28
CA ASN A 58 -15.11 24.37 1.55
C ASN A 58 -16.27 25.32 1.23
N ARG A 59 -17.45 24.77 0.95
CA ARG A 59 -18.72 25.51 0.77
C ARG A 59 -19.36 25.97 2.08
N LYS A 60 -18.71 25.72 3.23
CA LYS A 60 -19.19 26.04 4.58
C LYS A 60 -20.54 25.39 4.94
N GLN A 61 -20.87 24.27 4.31
CA GLN A 61 -22.08 23.49 4.58
C GLN A 61 -21.94 22.60 5.82
N ILE A 62 -20.70 22.26 6.18
CA ILE A 62 -20.34 21.50 7.38
C ILE A 62 -19.20 22.21 8.11
N THR A 63 -19.05 21.93 9.40
CA THR A 63 -17.97 22.47 10.23
C THR A 63 -16.66 21.69 10.04
N GLU A 64 -15.54 22.30 10.44
CA GLU A 64 -14.23 21.64 10.47
C GLU A 64 -14.26 20.36 11.33
N ASP A 65 -14.89 20.44 12.49
CA ASP A 65 -14.93 19.32 13.46
C ASP A 65 -15.75 18.15 12.92
N PHE A 66 -16.91 18.43 12.30
CA PHE A 66 -17.70 17.41 11.64
C PHE A 66 -16.93 16.76 10.49
N TYR A 67 -16.25 17.56 9.66
CA TYR A 67 -15.39 17.03 8.60
C TYR A 67 -14.31 16.08 9.15
N LYS A 68 -13.59 16.49 10.20
CA LYS A 68 -12.52 15.68 10.80
C LYS A 68 -13.05 14.37 11.40
N GLU A 69 -14.17 14.43 12.12
CA GLU A 69 -14.87 13.27 12.69
C GLU A 69 -15.23 12.25 11.60
N GLU A 70 -15.90 12.69 10.54
CA GLU A 70 -16.35 11.80 9.47
C GLU A 70 -15.19 11.24 8.64
N VAL A 71 -14.16 12.05 8.34
CA VAL A 71 -12.93 11.54 7.69
C VAL A 71 -12.27 10.47 8.55
N LYS A 72 -12.17 10.68 9.87
CA LYS A 72 -11.59 9.68 10.77
C LYS A 72 -12.40 8.38 10.77
N LYS A 73 -13.73 8.45 10.77
CA LYS A 73 -14.59 7.26 10.68
C LYS A 73 -14.41 6.52 9.36
N ILE A 74 -14.36 7.24 8.24
CA ILE A 74 -14.17 6.64 6.91
C ILE A 74 -12.80 5.95 6.81
N LYS A 75 -11.73 6.62 7.24
CA LYS A 75 -10.36 6.07 7.18
C LYS A 75 -10.17 4.83 8.04
N ASN A 76 -10.91 4.73 9.16
CA ASN A 76 -10.83 3.62 10.12
C ASN A 76 -12.04 2.69 10.07
N ALA A 77 -12.76 2.66 8.93
CA ALA A 77 -13.86 1.74 8.74
C ALA A 77 -13.37 0.29 8.85
N LYS A 78 -14.17 -0.60 9.47
CA LYS A 78 -13.78 -2.01 9.70
C LYS A 78 -13.52 -2.79 8.41
N ASP A 79 -14.22 -2.41 7.35
CA ASP A 79 -14.11 -2.92 5.98
C ASP A 79 -13.15 -2.07 5.11
N GLY A 80 -12.46 -1.11 5.72
CA GLY A 80 -11.46 -0.28 5.07
C GLY A 80 -10.24 -1.09 4.63
N GLN A 81 -9.50 -0.54 3.67
CA GLN A 81 -8.25 -1.13 3.22
C GLN A 81 -7.22 -1.10 4.37
N VAL A 82 -6.61 -2.27 4.62
CA VAL A 82 -5.49 -2.45 5.55
C VAL A 82 -4.20 -2.63 4.77
N VAL A 83 -3.13 -1.94 5.18
CA VAL A 83 -1.80 -2.02 4.55
C VAL A 83 -0.77 -2.45 5.58
N ILE A 84 0.05 -3.46 5.25
CA ILE A 84 1.21 -3.85 6.07
C ILE A 84 2.45 -3.44 5.28
N ILE A 85 3.29 -2.62 5.92
CA ILE A 85 4.52 -2.10 5.35
C ILE A 85 5.68 -2.90 5.93
N LYS A 86 6.45 -3.56 5.08
CA LYS A 86 7.59 -4.37 5.48
C LYS A 86 8.88 -3.83 4.86
N PRO A 87 9.57 -2.89 5.52
CA PRO A 87 10.86 -2.42 5.04
C PRO A 87 11.87 -3.59 5.09
N SER A 88 12.70 -3.71 4.06
CA SER A 88 13.83 -4.63 4.05
C SER A 88 15.05 -3.96 4.67
N ASP A 89 16.03 -4.72 5.13
CA ASP A 89 17.30 -4.17 5.63
C ASP A 89 18.02 -3.29 4.60
N GLU A 90 17.81 -3.54 3.31
CA GLU A 90 18.37 -2.76 2.21
C GLU A 90 17.57 -1.48 1.87
N SER A 91 16.40 -1.27 2.50
CA SER A 91 15.62 -0.05 2.26
C SER A 91 16.19 1.13 3.03
N VAL A 92 16.16 2.31 2.42
CA VAL A 92 16.60 3.54 3.11
C VAL A 92 15.42 4.19 3.84
N TYR A 93 15.72 5.03 4.83
CA TYR A 93 14.70 5.73 5.62
C TYR A 93 13.69 6.51 4.77
N GLU A 94 14.17 7.13 3.68
CA GLU A 94 13.34 7.87 2.72
C GLU A 94 12.23 6.99 2.13
N ASN A 95 12.52 5.74 1.78
CA ASN A 95 11.53 4.80 1.24
C ASN A 95 10.37 4.58 2.22
N LEU A 96 10.65 4.44 3.52
CA LEU A 96 9.60 4.25 4.52
C LEU A 96 8.73 5.51 4.65
N ILE A 97 9.35 6.69 4.65
CA ILE A 97 8.63 7.96 4.74
C ILE A 97 7.72 8.16 3.53
N ASP A 98 8.21 7.89 2.32
CA ASP A 98 7.41 7.98 1.10
C ASP A 98 6.18 7.08 1.16
N VAL A 99 6.34 5.84 1.63
CA VAL A 99 5.20 4.91 1.80
C VAL A 99 4.23 5.39 2.88
N LEU A 100 4.71 6.00 3.97
CA LEU A 100 3.84 6.56 5.01
C LEU A 100 3.06 7.77 4.52
N ASP A 101 3.68 8.64 3.71
CA ASP A 101 2.99 9.76 3.08
C ASP A 101 1.90 9.28 2.11
N GLU A 102 2.13 8.19 1.39
CA GLU A 102 1.11 7.55 0.55
C GLU A 102 -0.10 7.07 1.36
N MET A 103 0.07 6.61 2.61
CA MET A 103 -1.07 6.23 3.46
C MET A 103 -1.97 7.45 3.73
N ALA A 104 -1.36 8.59 4.04
CA ALA A 104 -2.09 9.83 4.29
C ALA A 104 -2.81 10.33 3.03
N ILE A 105 -2.11 10.34 1.90
CA ILE A 105 -2.61 10.81 0.59
C ILE A 105 -3.76 9.92 0.08
N SER A 106 -3.60 8.60 0.18
CA SER A 106 -4.58 7.62 -0.31
C SER A 106 -5.71 7.34 0.68
N SER A 107 -5.82 8.14 1.74
CA SER A 107 -6.86 8.02 2.77
C SER A 107 -6.92 6.66 3.45
N ILE A 108 -5.76 6.04 3.66
CA ILE A 108 -5.62 4.80 4.42
C ILE A 108 -5.45 5.15 5.90
N GLY A 109 -6.37 4.70 6.76
CA GLY A 109 -6.29 4.92 8.21
C GLY A 109 -5.72 3.74 8.99
N ILE A 110 -5.74 2.55 8.40
CA ILE A 110 -5.33 1.31 9.07
C ILE A 110 -4.09 0.76 8.35
N TYR A 111 -2.94 0.95 8.98
CA TYR A 111 -1.68 0.39 8.51
C TYR A 111 -0.77 0.02 9.67
N ALA A 112 0.15 -0.91 9.43
CA ALA A 112 1.16 -1.32 10.39
C ALA A 112 2.51 -1.46 9.69
N VAL A 113 3.58 -1.15 10.41
CA VAL A 113 4.95 -1.52 10.01
C VAL A 113 5.25 -2.86 10.69
N ASP A 114 5.62 -3.87 9.92
CA ASP A 114 5.97 -5.22 10.40
C ASP A 114 7.33 -5.60 9.83
N ASP A 115 7.99 -6.56 10.48
CA ASP A 115 9.27 -7.06 10.01
C ASP A 115 9.11 -7.93 8.76
N ILE A 116 10.09 -7.88 7.87
CA ILE A 116 10.15 -8.78 6.73
C ILE A 116 10.42 -10.22 7.19
N LYS A 117 9.63 -11.18 6.70
CA LYS A 117 9.75 -12.59 7.10
C LYS A 117 10.48 -13.40 6.03
N GLU A 118 10.95 -14.59 6.40
CA GLU A 118 11.64 -15.50 5.47
C GLU A 118 10.82 -15.78 4.20
N GLY A 119 9.50 -15.97 4.34
CA GLY A 119 8.61 -16.14 3.18
C GLY A 119 8.54 -14.91 2.27
N ASP A 120 8.59 -13.69 2.83
CA ASP A 120 8.63 -12.47 2.03
C ASP A 120 9.96 -12.36 1.27
N LEU A 121 11.09 -12.69 1.93
CA LEU A 121 12.42 -12.72 1.32
C LEU A 121 12.52 -13.78 0.21
N TYR A 122 11.93 -14.95 0.43
CA TYR A 122 11.84 -16.00 -0.58
C TYR A 122 11.12 -15.49 -1.84
N LEU A 123 9.96 -14.84 -1.67
CA LEU A 123 9.18 -14.28 -2.78
C LEU A 123 9.98 -13.23 -3.56
N ILE A 124 10.70 -12.35 -2.85
CA ILE A 124 11.55 -11.33 -3.49
C ILE A 124 12.65 -12.00 -4.31
N LYS A 125 13.41 -12.94 -3.73
CA LYS A 125 14.46 -13.67 -4.44
C LYS A 125 13.93 -14.42 -5.64
N ASN A 126 12.80 -15.11 -5.49
CA ASN A 126 12.21 -15.86 -6.58
C ASN A 126 11.80 -14.95 -7.73
N LEU A 127 11.16 -13.81 -7.43
CA LEU A 127 10.79 -12.80 -8.42
C LEU A 127 12.02 -12.19 -9.12
N GLU A 128 13.07 -11.87 -8.37
CA GLU A 128 14.32 -11.32 -8.92
C GLU A 128 15.08 -12.32 -9.80
N SER A 129 15.00 -13.61 -9.49
CA SER A 129 15.57 -14.71 -10.29
C SER A 129 14.71 -15.13 -11.49
N GLY A 130 13.54 -14.52 -11.71
CA GLY A 130 12.60 -14.93 -12.76
C GLY A 130 12.01 -16.33 -12.55
N GLY A 131 11.93 -16.80 -11.30
CA GLY A 131 11.38 -18.11 -10.94
C GLY A 131 12.40 -19.25 -10.87
N GLU A 132 13.70 -18.99 -11.04
CA GLU A 132 14.73 -20.02 -10.96
C GLU A 132 14.97 -20.50 -9.52
N TYR A 133 14.89 -19.60 -8.53
CA TYR A 133 15.13 -19.93 -7.13
C TYR A 133 14.17 -20.99 -6.59
N ALA A 134 12.88 -20.96 -6.98
CA ALA A 134 11.91 -21.98 -6.58
C ALA A 134 12.26 -23.39 -7.09
N LYS A 135 12.83 -23.49 -8.29
CA LYS A 135 13.17 -24.78 -8.93
C LYS A 135 14.30 -25.52 -8.23
N GLU A 136 15.13 -24.83 -7.46
CA GLU A 136 16.22 -25.44 -6.68
C GLU A 136 15.69 -26.30 -5.51
N PHE A 137 14.46 -26.04 -5.06
CA PHE A 137 13.82 -26.75 -3.93
C PHE A 137 12.78 -27.80 -4.37
N GLU A 138 12.54 -27.94 -5.67
CA GLU A 138 11.64 -28.95 -6.26
C GLU A 138 12.35 -30.29 -6.58
N GLN A 139 13.63 -30.44 -6.20
CA GLN A 139 14.43 -31.66 -6.42
C GLN A 139 14.39 -32.65 -5.26
#